data_AF-A0A945CGP1-F1
#
_entry.id   AF-A0A945CGP1-F1
#
_cell.length_a   1.000
_cell.length_b   1.000
_cell.length_c   1.000
_cell.angle_alpha   90.00
_cell.angle_beta   90.00
_cell.angle_gamma   90.00
#
_symmetry.space_group_name_H-M   'P 1'
#
loop_
_entity.id
_entity.type
_entity.pdbx_description
1 polymer ?
#
loop_
_entity_poly.entity_id
_entity_poly.type
_entity_poly.pdbx_seq_one_letter_code
_entity_poly.pdbx_strand_id
1 'polypeptide(L)'
;KPLPLEIKETSDAAGQQTMTTYMDGAFSLGVASKDLSSQANRFVEGESSVFIAHFTCGEETGVLLSKYILDEKWLGDFRTTPSRSNMQLQPDEGRFWGGQDKTRAIGLYAPRVIGARQPCSGLKLALIWMRRDLVDEIWIGARKVEALPADVPQGETVVVGSGQMLTAVRPLTRTHLSHNPPLRLVERQGNLALEVYNYQGPAKTFWELGWPGSFYQGMPQCGFYAEVAERAAYADGAALAQAVAAGQLSDHAAAPFTYGGDDEERLWKIEYGRDGRSLGIEVDLMQWKLKRRWTQDGDQGWPMLESPLARQTCDGKVEVGGAALECGKAAAWILASPQRRCWVATYHGPESAPLVFEVPEGKVEIESMGTGMVLWDNGRVSVEANDLRGTPKIQGGELSS
;
A
#
# COMPACT_ATOMS: atom_id res chain seq x y z
N LYS A 1 -8.30 22.48 1.93
CA LYS A 1 -8.27 21.05 1.57
C LYS A 1 -8.51 20.28 2.86
N PRO A 2 -9.48 19.35 2.96
CA PRO A 2 -9.68 18.64 4.22
C PRO A 2 -8.68 17.50 4.27
N LEU A 3 -7.41 17.83 4.50
CA LEU A 3 -6.42 16.85 4.95
C LEU A 3 -6.68 16.61 6.45
N PRO A 4 -6.46 15.39 6.97
CA PRO A 4 -5.97 14.22 6.24
C PRO A 4 -7.03 13.53 5.37
N LEU A 5 -6.59 12.80 4.34
CA LEU A 5 -7.43 11.99 3.46
C LEU A 5 -6.89 10.57 3.36
N GLU A 6 -7.79 9.61 3.26
CA GLU A 6 -7.49 8.25 2.85
C GLU A 6 -8.27 7.94 1.56
N ILE A 7 -7.58 7.37 0.58
CA ILE A 7 -8.13 6.98 -0.72
C ILE A 7 -7.86 5.49 -0.89
N LYS A 8 -8.89 4.73 -1.27
CA LYS A 8 -8.80 3.31 -1.62
C LYS A 8 -9.33 3.12 -3.03
N GLU A 9 -8.56 2.43 -3.87
CA GLU A 9 -8.94 2.17 -5.26
C GLU A 9 -8.57 0.74 -5.63
N THR A 10 -9.44 0.04 -6.36
CA THR A 10 -9.15 -1.31 -6.87
C THR A 10 -8.87 -1.25 -8.36
N SER A 11 -7.63 -1.53 -8.75
CA SER A 11 -7.23 -1.58 -10.16
C SER A 11 -7.63 -2.90 -10.82
N ASP A 12 -7.62 -4.01 -10.06
CA ASP A 12 -8.02 -5.34 -10.53
C ASP A 12 -8.59 -6.17 -9.37
N ALA A 13 -9.91 -6.29 -9.31
CA ALA A 13 -10.59 -7.05 -8.26
C ALA A 13 -10.33 -8.57 -8.38
N ALA A 14 -10.23 -9.10 -9.61
CA ALA A 14 -9.99 -10.53 -9.83
C ALA A 14 -8.55 -10.91 -9.45
N GLY A 15 -7.60 -10.02 -9.73
CA GLY A 15 -6.19 -10.13 -9.32
C GLY A 15 -5.92 -9.74 -7.87
N GLN A 16 -6.94 -9.32 -7.12
CA GLN A 16 -6.83 -8.86 -5.72
C GLN A 16 -5.84 -7.69 -5.57
N GLN A 17 -5.89 -6.74 -6.50
CA GLN A 17 -5.03 -5.57 -6.54
C GLN A 17 -5.82 -4.29 -6.22
N THR A 18 -5.60 -3.78 -5.01
CA THR A 18 -6.07 -2.48 -4.53
C THR A 18 -4.89 -1.66 -4.02
N MET A 19 -5.05 -0.35 -4.00
CA MET A 19 -4.09 0.60 -3.47
C MET A 19 -4.80 1.43 -2.41
N THR A 20 -4.17 1.57 -1.25
CA THR A 20 -4.59 2.54 -0.24
C THR A 20 -3.55 3.66 -0.23
N THR A 21 -3.98 4.91 -0.15
CA THR A 21 -3.11 6.07 0.02
C THR A 21 -3.67 6.95 1.11
N TYR A 22 -2.90 7.16 2.16
CA TYR A 22 -3.13 8.19 3.16
C TYR A 22 -2.31 9.44 2.81
N MET A 23 -2.87 10.62 2.99
CA MET A 23 -2.16 11.88 2.78
C MET A 23 -2.57 12.91 3.82
N ASP A 24 -1.59 13.63 4.34
CA ASP A 24 -1.76 14.80 5.18
C ASP A 24 -0.89 15.96 4.68
N GLY A 25 -0.61 16.95 5.54
CA GLY A 25 0.21 18.10 5.19
C GLY A 25 1.70 17.81 5.10
N ALA A 26 2.18 16.74 5.74
CA ALA A 26 3.59 16.42 5.90
C ALA A 26 4.04 15.26 5.00
N PHE A 27 3.17 14.28 4.76
CA PHE A 27 3.50 13.10 3.96
C PHE A 27 2.29 12.49 3.24
N SER A 28 2.60 11.63 2.26
CA SER A 28 1.70 10.64 1.71
C SER A 28 2.27 9.24 1.89
N LEU A 29 1.46 8.27 2.28
CA LEU A 29 1.81 6.87 2.45
C LEU A 29 0.88 6.02 1.58
N GLY A 30 1.45 5.31 0.63
CA GLY A 30 0.76 4.37 -0.26
C GLY A 30 1.18 2.92 -0.02
N VAL A 31 0.19 2.03 0.07
CA VAL A 31 0.40 0.58 0.15
C VAL A 31 -0.52 -0.14 -0.84
N ALA A 32 0.08 -0.94 -1.71
CA ALA A 32 -0.65 -1.86 -2.58
C ALA A 32 -1.03 -3.12 -1.81
N SER A 33 -2.15 -3.75 -2.14
CA SER A 33 -2.45 -5.08 -1.60
C SER A 33 -1.50 -6.13 -2.14
N LYS A 34 -0.96 -5.94 -3.35
CA LYS A 34 -0.10 -6.91 -4.04
C LYS A 34 0.91 -6.19 -4.93
N ASP A 35 2.02 -6.86 -5.23
CA ASP A 35 2.89 -6.50 -6.34
C ASP A 35 2.19 -6.53 -7.71
N LEU A 36 2.68 -5.75 -8.67
CA LEU A 36 2.19 -5.78 -10.04
C LEU A 36 2.64 -7.09 -10.69
N SER A 37 1.71 -7.99 -10.97
CA SER A 37 2.00 -9.30 -11.61
C SER A 37 1.36 -9.46 -13.00
N SER A 38 0.73 -8.40 -13.54
CA SER A 38 -0.06 -8.45 -14.78
C SER A 38 0.71 -8.03 -16.04
N GLN A 39 1.97 -7.63 -15.90
CA GLN A 39 2.80 -7.16 -17.02
C GLN A 39 3.79 -8.24 -17.44
N ALA A 40 3.77 -8.62 -18.73
CA ALA A 40 4.73 -9.58 -19.28
C ALA A 40 6.17 -9.03 -19.37
N ASN A 41 6.33 -7.71 -19.28
CA ASN A 41 7.64 -7.07 -19.31
C ASN A 41 8.25 -7.03 -17.90
N ARG A 42 9.25 -7.88 -17.67
CA ARG A 42 9.99 -7.96 -16.39
C ARG A 42 10.57 -6.63 -15.90
N PHE A 43 10.88 -5.70 -16.81
CA PHE A 43 11.40 -4.37 -16.45
C PHE A 43 10.30 -3.43 -15.94
N VAL A 44 9.04 -3.72 -16.23
CA VAL A 44 7.88 -2.97 -15.72
C VAL A 44 7.31 -3.67 -14.49
N GLU A 45 7.19 -5.01 -14.53
CA GLU A 45 6.74 -5.83 -13.39
C GLU A 45 7.61 -5.60 -12.15
N GLY A 46 8.94 -5.62 -12.34
CA GLY A 46 9.91 -5.41 -11.27
C GLY A 46 9.92 -3.99 -10.71
N GLU A 47 9.42 -2.97 -11.40
CA GLU A 47 9.52 -1.58 -10.90
C GLU A 47 8.50 -1.24 -9.79
N SER A 48 7.63 -2.19 -9.41
CA SER A 48 6.63 -2.04 -8.35
C SER A 48 7.22 -1.51 -7.03
N SER A 49 6.69 -0.39 -6.53
CA SER A 49 6.96 0.10 -5.16
C SER A 49 5.69 -0.06 -4.34
N VAL A 50 5.55 -1.25 -3.74
CA VAL A 50 4.31 -1.73 -3.10
C VAL A 50 4.03 -1.10 -1.73
N PHE A 51 5.06 -0.58 -1.07
CA PHE A 51 4.97 0.31 0.07
C PHE A 51 5.86 1.51 -0.24
N ILE A 52 5.28 2.70 -0.23
CA ILE A 52 5.98 3.94 -0.58
C ILE A 52 5.44 5.11 0.23
N ALA A 53 6.33 5.99 0.70
CA ALA A 53 5.94 7.26 1.27
C ALA A 53 6.73 8.41 0.64
N HIS A 54 6.05 9.53 0.42
CA HIS A 54 6.66 10.80 0.02
C HIS A 54 6.44 11.81 1.12
N PHE A 55 7.44 12.60 1.46
CA PHE A 55 7.36 13.51 2.59
C PHE A 55 8.22 14.76 2.38
N THR A 56 7.84 15.85 3.03
CA THR A 56 8.50 17.14 2.86
C THR A 56 9.76 17.25 3.72
N CYS A 57 10.88 17.62 3.09
CA CYS A 57 12.17 17.89 3.70
C CYS A 57 12.61 19.33 3.36
N GLY A 58 11.91 20.34 3.90
CA GLY A 58 12.13 21.73 3.50
C GLY A 58 11.63 21.97 2.07
N GLU A 59 12.53 22.39 1.18
CA GLU A 59 12.23 22.55 -0.26
C GLU A 59 12.37 21.24 -1.06
N GLU A 60 12.88 20.19 -0.43
CA GLU A 60 13.07 18.88 -1.06
C GLU A 60 11.95 17.89 -0.70
N THR A 61 11.88 16.79 -1.47
CA THR A 61 10.98 15.66 -1.22
C THR A 61 11.82 14.42 -0.88
N GLY A 62 11.60 13.88 0.31
CA GLY A 62 12.11 12.57 0.70
C GLY A 62 11.21 11.45 0.21
N VAL A 63 11.81 10.27 -0.04
CA VAL A 63 11.08 9.07 -0.46
C VAL A 63 11.52 7.89 0.39
N LEU A 64 10.55 7.15 0.90
CA LEU A 64 10.73 5.85 1.53
C LEU A 64 10.04 4.81 0.66
N LEU A 65 10.68 3.67 0.41
CA LEU A 65 10.07 2.55 -0.31
C LEU A 65 10.52 1.20 0.23
N SER A 66 9.73 0.14 -0.02
CA SER A 66 10.16 -1.24 0.22
C SER A 66 10.53 -1.96 -1.07
N LYS A 67 11.50 -2.88 -0.98
CA LYS A 67 11.86 -3.83 -2.03
C LYS A 67 12.26 -5.16 -1.41
N TYR A 68 12.04 -6.25 -2.12
CA TYR A 68 12.76 -7.50 -1.87
C TYR A 68 13.90 -7.65 -2.87
N ILE A 69 15.08 -8.01 -2.37
CA ILE A 69 16.35 -7.97 -3.10
C ILE A 69 17.03 -9.34 -3.06
N LEU A 70 17.46 -9.83 -4.23
CA LEU A 70 18.27 -11.03 -4.40
C LEU A 70 19.73 -10.66 -4.69
N ASP A 71 20.65 -11.49 -4.20
CA ASP A 71 22.11 -11.45 -4.49
C ASP A 71 22.79 -10.10 -4.25
N GLU A 72 22.30 -9.36 -3.25
CA GLU A 72 22.80 -8.02 -2.92
C GLU A 72 22.65 -6.97 -4.04
N LYS A 73 21.90 -7.28 -5.11
CA LYS A 73 21.71 -6.37 -6.24
C LYS A 73 21.08 -5.05 -5.78
N TRP A 74 21.60 -3.96 -6.30
CA TRP A 74 21.20 -2.61 -5.94
C TRP A 74 21.04 -1.72 -7.17
N LEU A 75 20.80 -0.42 -6.96
CA LEU A 75 20.87 0.58 -8.02
C LEU A 75 22.22 0.51 -8.74
N GLY A 76 22.17 0.53 -10.07
CA GLY A 76 23.34 0.36 -10.94
C GLY A 76 23.52 -1.07 -11.47
N ASP A 77 22.96 -2.09 -10.81
CA ASP A 77 23.15 -3.50 -11.23
C ASP A 77 22.19 -3.93 -12.34
N PHE A 78 21.16 -3.13 -12.61
CA PHE A 78 20.14 -3.42 -13.61
C PHE A 78 20.20 -2.45 -14.78
N ARG A 79 20.02 -2.98 -15.99
CA ARG A 79 20.01 -2.19 -17.21
C ARG A 79 18.87 -2.61 -18.11
N THR A 80 18.01 -1.66 -18.47
CA THR A 80 16.90 -1.86 -19.43
C THR A 80 17.42 -1.91 -20.87
N THR A 81 18.18 -0.88 -21.26
CA THR A 81 18.87 -0.80 -22.56
C THR A 81 20.26 -0.17 -22.40
N PRO A 82 21.23 -0.43 -23.31
CA PRO A 82 22.54 0.20 -23.26
C PRO A 82 22.50 1.74 -23.26
N SER A 83 21.46 2.34 -23.86
CA SER A 83 21.26 3.78 -23.99
C SER A 83 20.65 4.47 -22.76
N ARG A 84 20.16 3.71 -21.77
CA ARG A 84 19.60 4.26 -20.52
C ARG A 84 20.57 4.07 -19.36
N SER A 85 20.47 4.99 -18.38
CA SER A 85 21.21 4.88 -17.13
C SER A 85 20.78 3.63 -16.36
N ASN A 86 21.75 2.92 -15.78
CA ASN A 86 21.51 1.81 -14.86
C ASN A 86 21.17 2.28 -13.43
N MET A 87 21.23 3.58 -13.17
CA MET A 87 20.94 4.18 -11.85
C MET A 87 19.44 4.47 -11.62
N GLN A 88 18.58 4.13 -12.58
CA GLN A 88 17.15 4.44 -12.53
C GLN A 88 16.27 3.24 -12.17
N LEU A 89 16.85 2.03 -12.15
CA LEU A 89 16.11 0.79 -12.02
C LEU A 89 16.55 0.03 -10.76
N GLN A 90 15.61 -0.19 -9.84
CA GLN A 90 15.76 -1.13 -8.73
C GLN A 90 14.51 -2.03 -8.67
N PRO A 91 14.58 -3.23 -9.28
CA PRO A 91 13.48 -4.15 -9.29
C PRO A 91 13.14 -4.66 -7.88
N ASP A 92 11.86 -4.88 -7.62
CA ASP A 92 11.37 -5.69 -6.52
C ASP A 92 11.33 -7.16 -6.97
N GLU A 93 12.27 -7.95 -6.46
CA GLU A 93 12.41 -9.37 -6.78
C GLU A 93 11.52 -10.25 -5.86
N GLY A 94 10.59 -9.64 -5.14
CA GLY A 94 9.63 -10.27 -4.24
C GLY A 94 8.20 -10.32 -4.77
N ARG A 95 7.43 -11.24 -4.22
CA ARG A 95 5.97 -11.26 -4.20
C ARG A 95 5.52 -10.58 -2.92
N PHE A 96 4.45 -9.80 -3.00
CA PHE A 96 4.02 -8.96 -1.90
C PHE A 96 2.54 -9.15 -1.56
N TRP A 97 2.22 -9.09 -0.27
CA TRP A 97 0.87 -8.85 0.22
C TRP A 97 0.88 -7.73 1.26
N GLY A 98 -0.02 -6.77 1.13
CA GLY A 98 -0.05 -5.56 1.96
C GLY A 98 -1.44 -5.20 2.50
N GLY A 99 -1.45 -4.58 3.66
CA GLY A 99 -2.63 -3.95 4.26
C GLY A 99 -2.27 -2.59 4.85
N GLN A 100 -3.19 -1.63 4.77
CA GLN A 100 -3.02 -0.29 5.33
C GLN A 100 -4.30 0.17 6.01
N ASP A 101 -4.14 0.86 7.14
CA ASP A 101 -5.19 1.61 7.82
C ASP A 101 -4.63 2.96 8.26
N LYS A 102 -4.98 4.01 7.51
CA LYS A 102 -4.44 5.36 7.61
C LYS A 102 -2.92 5.35 7.52
N THR A 103 -2.25 5.63 8.63
CA THR A 103 -0.81 5.75 8.73
C THR A 103 -0.10 4.45 9.13
N ARG A 104 -0.84 3.37 9.36
CA ARG A 104 -0.33 2.05 9.74
C ARG A 104 -0.35 1.12 8.55
N ALA A 105 0.69 0.31 8.39
CA ALA A 105 0.82 -0.65 7.31
C ALA A 105 1.42 -1.97 7.79
N ILE A 106 1.02 -3.07 7.16
CA ILE A 106 1.71 -4.35 7.23
C ILE A 106 2.08 -4.76 5.81
N GLY A 107 3.35 -5.13 5.62
CA GLY A 107 3.87 -5.64 4.35
C GLY A 107 4.51 -7.02 4.53
N LEU A 108 4.06 -7.99 3.75
CA LEU A 108 4.54 -9.36 3.74
C LEU A 108 5.18 -9.67 2.39
N TYR A 109 6.38 -10.25 2.44
CA TYR A 109 7.17 -10.58 1.28
C TYR A 109 7.52 -12.07 1.25
N ALA A 110 7.55 -12.61 0.03
CA ALA A 110 8.21 -13.86 -0.31
C ALA A 110 9.07 -13.64 -1.56
N PRO A 111 10.20 -14.36 -1.75
CA PRO A 111 10.98 -14.26 -2.98
C PRO A 111 10.21 -14.76 -4.22
N ARG A 112 10.34 -14.09 -5.38
CA ARG A 112 9.68 -14.53 -6.64
C ARG A 112 10.29 -15.79 -7.23
N VAL A 113 11.61 -15.78 -7.40
CA VAL A 113 12.37 -16.81 -8.11
C VAL A 113 13.53 -17.26 -7.25
N ILE A 114 13.29 -18.31 -6.47
CA ILE A 114 14.30 -19.06 -5.74
C ILE A 114 14.02 -20.55 -5.91
N GLY A 115 15.04 -21.40 -5.83
CA GLY A 115 14.83 -22.83 -5.97
C GLY A 115 16.07 -23.61 -6.36
N ALA A 116 15.84 -24.79 -6.95
CA ALA A 116 16.88 -25.76 -7.31
C ALA A 116 17.79 -25.33 -8.48
N ARG A 117 17.40 -24.31 -9.27
CA ARG A 117 18.03 -24.02 -10.58
C ARG A 117 18.98 -22.84 -10.60
N GLN A 118 18.84 -21.88 -9.67
CA GLN A 118 19.64 -20.66 -9.64
C GLN A 118 20.23 -20.47 -8.25
N PRO A 119 21.56 -20.54 -8.10
CA PRO A 119 22.21 -20.21 -6.85
C PRO A 119 21.96 -18.74 -6.50
N CYS A 120 21.75 -18.44 -5.23
CA CYS A 120 21.73 -17.08 -4.71
C CYS A 120 22.61 -16.94 -3.47
N SER A 121 23.14 -15.73 -3.26
CA SER A 121 24.06 -15.38 -2.17
C SER A 121 23.41 -14.48 -1.11
N GLY A 122 22.26 -13.87 -1.43
CA GLY A 122 21.53 -12.98 -0.55
C GLY A 122 20.03 -12.97 -0.84
N LEU A 123 19.22 -12.96 0.22
CA LEU A 123 17.76 -12.82 0.18
C LEU A 123 17.34 -11.88 1.31
N LYS A 124 16.80 -10.71 0.97
CA LYS A 124 16.40 -9.72 1.97
C LYS A 124 15.23 -8.87 1.55
N LEU A 125 14.40 -8.51 2.52
CA LEU A 125 13.58 -7.31 2.47
C LEU A 125 14.47 -6.10 2.78
N ALA A 126 14.26 -5.00 2.07
CA ALA A 126 14.85 -3.71 2.35
C ALA A 126 13.77 -2.62 2.41
N LEU A 127 13.78 -1.84 3.49
CA LEU A 127 13.10 -0.54 3.53
C LEU A 127 14.15 0.54 3.31
N ILE A 128 13.93 1.38 2.32
CA ILE A 128 14.94 2.26 1.73
C ILE A 128 14.45 3.70 1.85
N TRP A 129 15.10 4.48 2.70
CA TRP A 129 14.98 5.93 2.68
C TRP A 129 15.98 6.46 1.65
N MET A 130 15.44 6.96 0.55
CA MET A 130 16.23 7.62 -0.49
C MET A 130 16.88 8.86 0.11
N ARG A 131 18.17 9.06 -0.16
CA ARG A 131 18.98 10.16 0.39
C ARG A 131 19.16 10.11 1.90
N ARG A 132 20.21 9.41 2.33
CA ARG A 132 20.68 9.34 3.72
C ARG A 132 20.95 10.72 4.30
N ASP A 133 21.38 11.69 3.50
CA ASP A 133 21.67 13.05 3.95
C ASP A 133 20.41 13.81 4.45
N LEU A 134 19.21 13.38 4.06
CA LEU A 134 17.95 13.92 4.58
C LEU A 134 17.51 13.29 5.92
N VAL A 135 18.19 12.22 6.35
CA VAL A 135 17.90 11.54 7.62
C VAL A 135 18.72 12.18 8.73
N ASP A 136 18.05 12.75 9.72
CA ASP A 136 18.69 13.44 10.85
C ASP A 136 18.59 12.66 12.17
N GLU A 137 17.79 11.60 12.19
CA GLU A 137 17.46 10.89 13.43
C GLU A 137 17.20 9.40 13.16
N ILE A 138 17.85 8.53 13.93
CA ILE A 138 17.68 7.07 13.84
C ILE A 138 17.68 6.50 15.26
N TRP A 139 16.68 5.66 15.56
CA TRP A 139 16.55 4.94 16.82
C TRP A 139 16.31 3.46 16.61
N ILE A 140 16.80 2.66 17.55
CA ILE A 140 16.49 1.24 17.70
C ILE A 140 16.00 1.06 19.14
N GLY A 141 14.69 0.85 19.31
CA GLY A 141 14.05 0.93 20.62
C GLY A 141 14.30 2.29 21.26
N ALA A 142 14.86 2.30 22.46
CA ALA A 142 15.23 3.52 23.18
C ALA A 142 16.65 4.04 22.85
N ARG A 143 17.42 3.34 22.01
CA ARG A 143 18.82 3.67 21.71
C ARG A 143 18.93 4.50 20.43
N LYS A 144 19.54 5.68 20.53
CA LYS A 144 19.91 6.47 19.36
C LYS A 144 21.07 5.81 18.61
N VAL A 145 21.01 5.81 17.28
CA VAL A 145 22.06 5.28 16.42
C VAL A 145 22.97 6.42 15.96
N GLU A 146 24.23 6.37 16.42
CA GLU A 146 25.23 7.41 16.13
C GLU A 146 26.10 7.06 14.90
N ALA A 147 26.15 5.78 14.51
CA ALA A 147 26.97 5.31 13.39
C ALA A 147 26.32 4.11 12.66
N LEU A 148 26.63 3.98 11.37
CA LEU A 148 26.22 2.87 10.51
C LEU A 148 27.46 2.06 10.07
N PRO A 149 27.33 0.74 9.85
CA PRO A 149 26.13 -0.07 10.02
C PRO A 149 25.76 -0.26 11.51
N ALA A 150 24.48 -0.49 11.79
CA ALA A 150 23.99 -0.76 13.13
C ALA A 150 23.11 -2.02 13.15
N ASP A 151 23.45 -2.97 14.02
CA ASP A 151 22.63 -4.16 14.23
C ASP A 151 21.34 -3.81 14.96
N VAL A 152 20.25 -4.42 14.49
CA VAL A 152 18.90 -4.24 15.01
C VAL A 152 18.50 -5.56 15.70
N PRO A 153 18.33 -5.57 17.02
CA PRO A 153 17.88 -6.76 17.74
C PRO A 153 16.50 -7.23 17.28
N GLN A 154 16.23 -8.53 17.37
CA GLN A 154 14.93 -9.07 17.01
C GLN A 154 13.83 -8.49 17.91
N GLY A 155 12.72 -8.08 17.30
CA GLY A 155 11.54 -7.56 17.99
C GLY A 155 11.60 -6.06 18.30
N GLU A 156 12.76 -5.42 18.15
CA GLU A 156 12.94 -3.98 18.34
C GLU A 156 12.27 -3.17 17.22
N THR A 157 11.78 -1.99 17.59
CA THR A 157 11.26 -1.01 16.64
C THR A 157 12.39 -0.09 16.20
N VAL A 158 12.56 0.03 14.88
CA VAL A 158 13.45 1.01 14.26
C VAL A 158 12.65 2.26 13.96
N VAL A 159 13.14 3.44 14.35
CA VAL A 159 12.54 4.72 13.95
C VAL A 159 13.53 5.54 13.17
N VAL A 160 13.08 6.09 12.05
CA VAL A 160 13.85 7.02 11.21
C VAL A 160 13.09 8.33 11.10
N GLY A 161 13.76 9.43 11.44
CA GLY A 161 13.27 10.79 11.24
C GLY A 161 13.93 11.45 10.04
N SER A 162 13.09 12.05 9.18
CA SER A 162 13.54 12.79 8.01
C SER A 162 12.49 13.83 7.63
N GLY A 163 12.92 15.10 7.58
CA GLY A 163 12.01 16.22 7.32
C GLY A 163 10.87 16.29 8.33
N GLN A 164 9.64 16.36 7.83
CA GLN A 164 8.42 16.41 8.64
C GLN A 164 7.84 15.04 9.02
N MET A 165 8.55 13.94 8.73
CA MET A 165 8.05 12.59 8.90
C MET A 165 8.91 11.78 9.89
N LEU A 166 8.25 11.02 10.76
CA LEU A 166 8.84 9.91 11.49
C LEU A 166 8.28 8.60 10.92
N THR A 167 9.14 7.61 10.68
CA THR A 167 8.72 6.25 10.30
C THR A 167 9.21 5.28 11.35
N ALA A 168 8.29 4.55 11.97
CA ALA A 168 8.57 3.38 12.78
C ALA A 168 8.40 2.10 11.97
N VAL A 169 9.33 1.17 12.09
CA VAL A 169 9.27 -0.16 11.49
C VAL A 169 9.55 -1.19 12.57
N ARG A 170 8.67 -2.19 12.69
CA ARG A 170 8.91 -3.39 13.47
C ARG A 170 9.04 -4.58 12.52
N PRO A 171 10.26 -5.11 12.30
CA PRO A 171 10.45 -6.33 11.52
C PRO A 171 9.68 -7.50 12.15
N LEU A 172 8.99 -8.26 11.31
CA LEU A 172 8.26 -9.46 11.73
C LEU A 172 9.22 -10.67 11.84
N THR A 173 8.69 -11.76 12.37
CA THR A 173 9.31 -13.08 12.34
C THR A 173 9.64 -13.42 10.88
N ARG A 174 10.87 -13.90 10.67
CA ARG A 174 11.39 -14.22 9.35
C ARG A 174 11.97 -15.63 9.33
N THR A 175 11.86 -16.30 8.19
CA THR A 175 12.48 -17.61 8.00
C THR A 175 13.99 -17.44 7.83
N HIS A 176 14.78 -18.06 8.71
CA HIS A 176 16.23 -18.10 8.59
C HIS A 176 16.66 -19.24 7.64
N LEU A 177 17.24 -18.88 6.51
CA LEU A 177 17.75 -19.81 5.49
C LEU A 177 19.29 -20.01 5.58
N SER A 178 19.90 -19.36 6.57
CA SER A 178 21.31 -19.47 7.00
C SER A 178 21.38 -19.38 8.52
N HIS A 179 22.56 -19.60 9.10
CA HIS A 179 22.76 -19.40 10.53
C HIS A 179 22.76 -17.90 10.85
N ASN A 180 21.75 -17.45 11.62
CA ASN A 180 21.57 -16.09 12.11
C ASN A 180 21.74 -14.98 11.04
N PRO A 181 20.91 -14.96 9.99
CA PRO A 181 20.97 -13.94 8.95
C PRO A 181 20.76 -12.54 9.54
N PRO A 182 21.47 -11.52 9.04
CA PRO A 182 21.51 -10.22 9.69
C PRO A 182 20.18 -9.46 9.64
N LEU A 183 20.00 -8.58 10.63
CA LEU A 183 18.98 -7.56 10.67
C LEU A 183 19.67 -6.27 11.08
N ARG A 184 19.77 -5.31 10.16
CA ARG A 184 20.67 -4.16 10.34
C ARG A 184 20.24 -2.93 9.54
N LEU A 185 20.67 -1.77 10.01
CA LEU A 185 20.67 -0.52 9.26
C LEU A 185 22.03 -0.31 8.61
N VAL A 186 22.02 0.05 7.33
CA VAL A 186 23.24 0.33 6.55
C VAL A 186 23.05 1.54 5.67
N GLU A 187 24.13 2.25 5.37
CA GLU A 187 24.16 3.19 4.25
C GLU A 187 24.60 2.46 2.98
N ARG A 188 23.87 2.63 1.88
CA ARG A 188 24.22 2.10 0.57
C ARG A 188 24.01 3.14 -0.51
N GLN A 189 25.10 3.52 -1.17
CA GLN A 189 25.09 4.48 -2.28
C GLN A 189 24.30 5.77 -1.97
N GLY A 190 24.50 6.32 -0.77
CA GLY A 190 23.80 7.53 -0.32
C GLY A 190 22.35 7.32 0.09
N ASN A 191 21.86 6.08 0.23
CA ASN A 191 20.54 5.76 0.81
C ASN A 191 20.71 5.09 2.17
N LEU A 192 19.73 5.27 3.08
CA LEU A 192 19.62 4.48 4.30
C LEU A 192 18.75 3.25 4.01
N ALA A 193 19.21 2.06 4.39
CA ALA A 193 18.44 0.83 4.24
C ALA A 193 18.35 0.07 5.57
N LEU A 194 17.13 -0.29 5.97
CA LEU A 194 16.89 -1.36 6.93
C LEU A 194 16.83 -2.69 6.17
N GLU A 195 17.86 -3.51 6.33
CA GLU A 195 17.98 -4.82 5.67
C GLU A 195 17.51 -5.94 6.61
N VAL A 196 16.50 -6.69 6.20
CA VAL A 196 15.90 -7.81 6.92
C VAL A 196 16.18 -9.10 6.13
N TYR A 197 17.19 -9.87 6.54
CA TYR A 197 17.65 -11.00 5.75
C TYR A 197 16.93 -12.31 6.09
N ASN A 198 16.54 -13.04 5.04
CA ASN A 198 16.28 -14.47 5.11
C ASN A 198 17.59 -15.27 4.92
N TYR A 199 18.46 -14.82 4.02
CA TYR A 199 19.72 -15.51 3.69
C TYR A 199 20.85 -14.53 3.40
N GLN A 200 22.02 -14.76 3.98
CA GLN A 200 23.27 -14.18 3.50
C GLN A 200 24.38 -15.24 3.62
N GLY A 201 25.12 -15.47 2.54
CA GLY A 201 26.22 -16.44 2.57
C GLY A 201 26.75 -16.81 1.18
N PRO A 202 27.53 -17.90 1.11
CA PRO A 202 28.00 -18.45 -0.15
C PRO A 202 26.85 -18.73 -1.13
N ALA A 203 27.09 -18.58 -2.43
CA ALA A 203 26.05 -18.88 -3.42
C ALA A 203 25.60 -20.35 -3.32
N LYS A 204 24.30 -20.58 -3.12
CA LYS A 204 23.71 -21.93 -3.08
C LYS A 204 22.30 -21.95 -3.65
N THR A 205 21.82 -23.12 -4.04
CA THR A 205 20.42 -23.34 -4.42
C THR A 205 19.57 -23.70 -3.19
N PHE A 206 18.28 -23.39 -3.26
CA PHE A 206 17.28 -23.72 -2.24
C PHE A 206 16.30 -24.74 -2.82
N TRP A 207 16.79 -25.96 -3.08
CA TRP A 207 16.01 -26.99 -3.77
C TRP A 207 14.77 -27.41 -2.97
N GLU A 208 14.81 -27.30 -1.64
CA GLU A 208 13.71 -27.53 -0.71
C GLU A 208 12.57 -26.53 -0.87
N LEU A 209 12.84 -25.34 -1.43
CA LEU A 209 11.84 -24.31 -1.73
C LEU A 209 11.29 -24.41 -3.16
N GLY A 210 11.65 -25.48 -3.89
CA GLY A 210 11.12 -25.73 -5.23
C GLY A 210 9.64 -26.08 -5.20
N TRP A 211 8.80 -25.20 -5.77
CA TRP A 211 7.36 -25.44 -5.93
C TRP A 211 7.01 -25.93 -7.34
N PRO A 212 6.16 -26.97 -7.49
CA PRO A 212 5.75 -27.93 -6.45
C PRO A 212 6.88 -28.93 -6.14
N GLY A 213 7.01 -29.36 -4.89
CA GLY A 213 8.08 -30.29 -4.48
C GLY A 213 7.81 -31.01 -3.17
N SER A 214 8.28 -32.25 -3.05
CA SER A 214 8.10 -33.14 -1.90
C SER A 214 8.89 -32.75 -0.64
N PHE A 215 9.55 -31.60 -0.66
CA PHE A 215 10.24 -30.99 0.49
C PHE A 215 9.76 -29.58 0.79
N TYR A 216 8.81 -29.08 -0.02
CA TYR A 216 8.30 -27.73 0.10
C TYR A 216 7.39 -27.61 1.32
N GLN A 217 7.65 -26.60 2.16
CA GLN A 217 6.91 -26.34 3.40
C GLN A 217 6.30 -24.93 3.46
N GLY A 218 6.10 -24.33 2.29
CA GLY A 218 5.63 -22.96 2.12
C GLY A 218 6.77 -21.97 1.89
N MET A 219 6.37 -20.79 1.42
CA MET A 219 7.26 -19.67 1.17
C MET A 219 7.97 -19.20 2.45
N PRO A 220 9.24 -18.76 2.36
CA PRO A 220 9.92 -18.10 3.46
C PRO A 220 9.16 -16.86 3.93
N GLN A 221 8.98 -16.72 5.24
CA GLN A 221 8.38 -15.54 5.87
C GLN A 221 9.39 -14.39 5.85
N CYS A 222 8.96 -13.21 5.43
CA CYS A 222 9.69 -11.97 5.61
C CYS A 222 8.69 -10.81 5.58
N GLY A 223 8.75 -9.88 6.51
CA GLY A 223 7.76 -8.80 6.54
C GLY A 223 8.02 -7.78 7.62
N PHE A 224 7.15 -6.78 7.66
CA PHE A 224 7.23 -5.67 8.60
C PHE A 224 5.84 -5.14 8.95
N TYR A 225 5.72 -4.62 10.17
CA TYR A 225 4.74 -3.61 10.51
C TYR A 225 5.40 -2.23 10.43
N ALA A 226 4.70 -1.23 9.91
CA ALA A 226 5.15 0.16 9.87
C ALA A 226 4.07 1.12 10.37
N GLU A 227 4.50 2.19 11.04
CA GLU A 227 3.68 3.35 11.39
C GLU A 227 4.41 4.62 10.95
N VAL A 228 3.72 5.47 10.20
CA VAL A 228 4.22 6.79 9.79
C VAL A 228 3.50 7.86 10.59
N ALA A 229 4.20 8.92 10.97
CA ALA A 229 3.61 10.02 11.70
C ALA A 229 4.22 11.35 11.28
N GLU A 230 3.43 12.42 11.41
CA GLU A 230 3.99 13.77 11.42
C GLU A 230 4.99 13.88 12.57
N ARG A 231 6.15 14.48 12.30
CA ARG A 231 7.21 14.63 13.30
C ARG A 231 6.74 15.40 14.53
N ALA A 232 5.88 16.40 14.34
CA ALA A 232 5.35 17.22 15.43
C ALA A 232 4.42 16.45 16.38
N ALA A 233 3.94 15.25 16.01
CA ALA A 233 3.09 14.43 16.87
C ALA A 233 3.84 13.72 18.00
N TYR A 234 5.18 13.69 17.94
CA TYR A 234 6.03 13.03 18.93
C TYR A 234 7.19 13.96 19.33
N ALA A 235 7.70 13.81 20.55
CA ALA A 235 8.84 14.60 21.01
C ALA A 235 10.11 14.30 20.20
N ASP A 236 10.32 13.02 19.90
CA ASP A 236 11.45 12.49 19.14
C ASP A 236 11.11 11.08 18.60
N GLY A 237 12.06 10.46 17.91
CA GLY A 237 11.90 9.10 17.41
C GLY A 237 11.83 8.04 18.50
N ALA A 238 12.42 8.27 19.67
CA ALA A 238 12.33 7.33 20.80
C ALA A 238 10.90 7.27 21.36
N ALA A 239 10.20 8.41 21.43
CA ALA A 239 8.81 8.48 21.85
C ALA A 239 7.89 7.70 20.90
N LEU A 240 8.11 7.81 19.58
CA LEU A 240 7.37 6.99 18.61
C LEU A 240 7.72 5.50 18.76
N ALA A 241 9.00 5.15 18.97
CA ALA A 241 9.42 3.77 19.16
C ALA A 241 8.71 3.14 20.38
N GLN A 242 8.65 3.86 21.50
CA GLN A 242 7.93 3.43 22.70
C GLN A 242 6.42 3.29 22.45
N ALA A 243 5.81 4.24 21.75
CA ALA A 243 4.39 4.17 21.42
C ALA A 243 4.07 2.94 20.56
N VAL A 244 4.92 2.59 19.59
CA VAL A 244 4.74 1.38 18.76
C VAL A 244 5.02 0.10 19.55
N ALA A 245 6.04 0.10 20.41
CA ALA A 245 6.35 -1.04 21.26
C ALA A 245 5.25 -1.35 22.30
N ALA A 246 4.50 -0.32 22.74
CA ALA A 246 3.37 -0.48 23.65
C ALA A 246 2.13 -1.12 23.00
N GLY A 247 2.07 -1.20 21.67
CA GLY A 247 1.01 -1.90 20.96
C GLY A 247 1.15 -3.43 21.04
N GLN A 248 0.05 -4.13 20.79
CA GLN A 248 0.02 -5.59 20.73
C GLN A 248 0.29 -6.05 19.30
N LEU A 249 1.44 -6.69 19.07
CA LEU A 249 1.74 -7.35 17.79
C LEU A 249 1.59 -8.86 17.97
N SER A 250 0.62 -9.44 17.26
CA SER A 250 0.50 -10.87 17.04
C SER A 250 1.13 -11.22 15.69
N ASP A 251 2.07 -12.15 15.70
CA ASP A 251 2.75 -12.67 14.52
C ASP A 251 2.86 -14.18 14.67
N HIS A 252 2.01 -14.91 13.94
CA HIS A 252 1.89 -16.35 14.09
C HIS A 252 1.80 -17.04 12.74
N ALA A 253 2.71 -17.98 12.49
CA ALA A 253 2.59 -18.92 11.38
C ALA A 253 2.34 -20.34 11.88
N ALA A 254 1.46 -21.05 11.20
CA ALA A 254 1.25 -22.47 11.40
C ALA A 254 2.58 -23.24 11.21
N ALA A 255 2.70 -24.35 11.93
CA ALA A 255 3.88 -25.21 11.87
C ALA A 255 4.18 -25.66 10.44
N PRO A 256 5.46 -25.76 10.04
CA PRO A 256 5.82 -26.25 8.72
C PRO A 256 5.45 -27.74 8.59
N PHE A 257 4.92 -28.10 7.44
CA PHE A 257 4.67 -29.48 7.01
C PHE A 257 5.01 -29.61 5.53
N THR A 258 5.29 -30.82 5.07
CA THR A 258 5.59 -31.07 3.65
C THR A 258 4.30 -31.08 2.85
N TYR A 259 4.26 -30.34 1.75
CA TYR A 259 3.11 -30.29 0.85
C TYR A 259 2.73 -31.68 0.31
N GLY A 260 1.55 -32.17 0.70
CA GLY A 260 1.05 -33.49 0.34
C GLY A 260 0.22 -33.55 -0.94
N GLY A 261 -0.22 -32.39 -1.45
CA GLY A 261 -1.23 -32.27 -2.52
C GLY A 261 -2.48 -31.52 -2.03
N ASP A 262 -3.38 -31.21 -2.97
CA ASP A 262 -4.64 -30.44 -2.89
C ASP A 262 -5.05 -29.78 -1.55
N ASP A 263 -5.21 -28.44 -1.63
CA ASP A 263 -5.87 -27.54 -0.65
C ASP A 263 -5.30 -27.49 0.79
N GLU A 264 -4.11 -28.03 1.04
CA GLU A 264 -3.41 -27.82 2.31
C GLU A 264 -2.87 -26.38 2.43
N GLU A 265 -3.23 -25.70 3.52
CA GLU A 265 -2.82 -24.32 3.79
C GLU A 265 -1.89 -24.24 5.00
N ARG A 266 -0.88 -23.37 4.91
CA ARG A 266 -0.03 -23.01 6.03
C ARG A 266 -0.19 -21.51 6.31
N LEU A 267 -1.11 -21.18 7.19
CA LEU A 267 -1.49 -19.80 7.44
C LEU A 267 -0.42 -19.02 8.22
N TRP A 268 -0.13 -17.80 7.77
CA TRP A 268 0.63 -16.79 8.48
C TRP A 268 -0.28 -15.59 8.74
N LYS A 269 -0.56 -15.35 10.02
CA LYS A 269 -1.50 -14.34 10.51
C LYS A 269 -0.76 -13.28 11.30
N ILE A 270 -0.87 -12.03 10.87
CA ILE A 270 -0.31 -10.86 11.53
C ILE A 270 -1.44 -9.93 11.95
N GLU A 271 -1.35 -9.41 13.16
CA GLU A 271 -2.23 -8.34 13.64
C GLU A 271 -1.45 -7.39 14.54
N TYR A 272 -1.62 -6.09 14.32
CA TYR A 272 -1.15 -5.07 15.25
C TYR A 272 -2.34 -4.29 15.80
N GLY A 273 -2.41 -4.13 17.11
CA GLY A 273 -3.46 -3.39 17.81
C GLY A 273 -2.90 -2.34 18.77
N ARG A 274 -3.41 -1.10 18.66
CA ARG A 274 -3.14 -0.02 19.63
C ARG A 274 -4.26 1.04 19.55
N ASP A 275 -4.69 1.55 20.70
CA ASP A 275 -5.69 2.63 20.83
C ASP A 275 -7.08 2.26 20.26
N GLY A 276 -7.53 1.02 20.48
CA GLY A 276 -8.81 0.52 19.96
C GLY A 276 -8.85 0.31 18.45
N ARG A 277 -7.72 0.52 17.75
CA ARG A 277 -7.57 0.26 16.31
C ARG A 277 -6.71 -0.97 16.10
N SER A 278 -7.07 -1.77 15.10
CA SER A 278 -6.28 -2.92 14.65
C SER A 278 -6.06 -2.88 13.15
N LEU A 279 -4.96 -3.48 12.72
CA LEU A 279 -4.67 -3.77 11.33
C LEU A 279 -4.13 -5.20 11.27
N GLY A 280 -4.72 -6.03 10.41
CA GLY A 280 -4.27 -7.40 10.26
C GLY A 280 -4.35 -7.92 8.83
N ILE A 281 -3.55 -8.95 8.59
CA ILE A 281 -3.41 -9.62 7.32
C ILE A 281 -3.13 -11.11 7.56
N GLU A 282 -3.69 -11.96 6.70
CA GLU A 282 -3.49 -13.41 6.72
C GLU A 282 -3.19 -13.90 5.31
N VAL A 283 -2.12 -14.67 5.19
CA VAL A 283 -1.68 -15.27 3.93
C VAL A 283 -1.44 -16.76 4.11
N ASP A 284 -1.78 -17.54 3.09
CA ASP A 284 -1.33 -18.92 2.98
C ASP A 284 0.11 -18.95 2.44
N LEU A 285 1.04 -19.47 3.24
CA LEU A 285 2.43 -19.63 2.85
C LEU A 285 2.62 -20.74 1.81
N MET A 286 1.72 -21.71 1.69
CA MET A 286 1.86 -22.78 0.70
C MET A 286 1.74 -22.24 -0.72
N GLN A 287 0.62 -21.59 -1.03
CA GLN A 287 0.34 -21.07 -2.36
C GLN A 287 0.68 -19.58 -2.51
N TRP A 288 1.12 -18.92 -1.43
CA TRP A 288 1.30 -17.48 -1.35
C TRP A 288 0.04 -16.70 -1.73
N LYS A 289 -1.09 -17.09 -1.12
CA LYS A 289 -2.41 -16.54 -1.42
C LYS A 289 -2.90 -15.66 -0.28
N LEU A 290 -3.42 -14.48 -0.61
CA LEU A 290 -4.09 -13.63 0.37
C LEU A 290 -5.39 -14.31 0.84
N LYS A 291 -5.52 -14.47 2.15
CA LYS A 291 -6.72 -15.03 2.78
C LYS A 291 -7.63 -13.92 3.28
N ARG A 292 -7.05 -12.95 3.98
CA ARG A 292 -7.81 -11.88 4.61
C ARG A 292 -6.97 -10.64 4.87
N ARG A 293 -7.61 -9.47 4.84
CA ARG A 293 -7.12 -8.20 5.39
C ARG A 293 -8.25 -7.60 6.22
N TRP A 294 -7.95 -7.02 7.38
CA TRP A 294 -8.97 -6.46 8.25
C TRP A 294 -8.46 -5.28 9.07
N THR A 295 -9.41 -4.51 9.58
CA THR A 295 -9.20 -3.46 10.58
C THR A 295 -10.13 -3.70 11.77
N GLN A 296 -10.18 -2.76 12.71
CA GLN A 296 -11.20 -2.75 13.76
C GLN A 296 -12.64 -2.77 13.22
N ASP A 297 -12.86 -2.25 12.00
CA ASP A 297 -14.18 -2.14 11.38
C ASP A 297 -14.57 -3.42 10.60
N GLY A 298 -13.72 -4.44 10.62
CA GLY A 298 -13.92 -5.71 9.92
C GLY A 298 -13.07 -5.86 8.66
N ASP A 299 -13.53 -6.68 7.74
CA ASP A 299 -12.78 -7.06 6.55
C ASP A 299 -12.60 -5.89 5.59
N GLN A 300 -11.38 -5.73 5.07
CA GLN A 300 -11.11 -4.77 4.03
C GLN A 300 -11.55 -5.32 2.67
N GLY A 301 -12.53 -4.65 2.07
CA GLY A 301 -13.07 -5.01 0.76
C GLY A 301 -12.21 -4.56 -0.43
N TRP A 302 -12.85 -4.54 -1.59
CA TRP A 302 -12.28 -4.16 -2.88
C TRP A 302 -13.11 -3.02 -3.49
N PRO A 303 -13.08 -1.81 -2.90
CA PRO A 303 -13.85 -0.68 -3.40
C PRO A 303 -13.35 -0.27 -4.78
N MET A 304 -14.24 0.19 -5.67
CA MET A 304 -13.81 0.76 -6.96
C MET A 304 -12.96 2.00 -6.71
N LEU A 305 -13.55 3.04 -6.15
CA LEU A 305 -12.91 4.22 -5.58
C LEU A 305 -13.67 4.60 -4.31
N GLU A 306 -12.95 4.82 -3.22
CA GLU A 306 -13.52 5.25 -1.94
C GLU A 306 -12.59 6.24 -1.24
N SER A 307 -13.15 7.39 -0.85
CA SER A 307 -12.50 8.40 -0.03
C SER A 307 -13.57 9.30 0.60
N PRO A 308 -13.22 10.15 1.58
CA PRO A 308 -14.16 11.13 2.14
C PRO A 308 -14.73 12.12 1.12
N LEU A 309 -14.08 12.30 -0.03
CA LEU A 309 -14.44 13.29 -1.04
C LEU A 309 -14.96 12.67 -2.33
N ALA A 310 -14.67 11.40 -2.61
CA ALA A 310 -15.04 10.76 -3.86
C ALA A 310 -15.37 9.30 -3.65
N ARG A 311 -16.40 8.82 -4.35
CA ARG A 311 -16.81 7.42 -4.33
C ARG A 311 -17.29 6.98 -5.70
N GLN A 312 -16.96 5.76 -6.09
CA GLN A 312 -17.46 5.11 -7.29
C GLN A 312 -18.13 3.77 -6.96
N THR A 313 -19.26 3.50 -7.60
CA THR A 313 -19.96 2.21 -7.54
C THR A 313 -20.45 1.78 -8.93
N CYS A 314 -21.07 0.60 -9.01
CA CYS A 314 -21.74 0.11 -10.21
C CYS A 314 -23.15 -0.47 -9.95
N ASP A 315 -23.69 -0.27 -8.74
CA ASP A 315 -24.96 -0.83 -8.29
C ASP A 315 -26.16 0.11 -8.50
N GLY A 316 -25.90 1.30 -9.04
CA GLY A 316 -26.90 2.34 -9.30
C GLY A 316 -27.09 3.34 -8.15
N LYS A 317 -26.30 3.24 -7.06
CA LYS A 317 -26.33 4.22 -5.97
C LYS A 317 -24.93 4.63 -5.53
N VAL A 318 -24.70 5.93 -5.39
CA VAL A 318 -23.45 6.49 -4.86
C VAL A 318 -23.78 7.51 -3.78
N GLU A 319 -23.11 7.44 -2.64
CA GLU A 319 -23.26 8.41 -1.55
C GLU A 319 -21.88 8.80 -1.01
N VAL A 320 -21.59 10.10 -0.96
CA VAL A 320 -20.38 10.67 -0.37
C VAL A 320 -20.54 12.17 -0.09
N GLY A 321 -19.98 12.65 1.02
CA GLY A 321 -19.93 14.09 1.33
C GLY A 321 -21.30 14.79 1.35
N GLY A 322 -22.34 14.09 1.82
CA GLY A 322 -23.71 14.61 1.89
C GLY A 322 -24.47 14.66 0.56
N ALA A 323 -23.87 14.17 -0.53
CA ALA A 323 -24.54 14.01 -1.81
C ALA A 323 -24.89 12.54 -2.07
N ALA A 324 -25.99 12.34 -2.80
CA ALA A 324 -26.49 11.03 -3.20
C ALA A 324 -26.83 11.03 -4.69
N LEU A 325 -26.44 9.98 -5.39
CA LEU A 325 -26.73 9.75 -6.80
C LEU A 325 -27.47 8.42 -6.92
N GLU A 326 -28.65 8.45 -7.53
CA GLU A 326 -29.35 7.26 -7.99
C GLU A 326 -29.38 7.24 -9.52
N CYS A 327 -28.96 6.14 -10.14
CA CYS A 327 -28.87 6.01 -11.59
C CYS A 327 -29.02 4.55 -12.05
N GLY A 328 -28.80 4.30 -13.35
CA GLY A 328 -28.69 2.94 -13.88
C GLY A 328 -27.55 2.14 -13.25
N LYS A 329 -27.64 0.80 -13.33
CA LYS A 329 -26.63 -0.13 -12.80
C LYS A 329 -25.40 -0.22 -13.72
N ALA A 330 -24.60 0.83 -13.73
CA ALA A 330 -23.31 0.90 -14.41
C ALA A 330 -22.37 1.81 -13.61
N ALA A 331 -21.14 2.01 -14.11
CA ALA A 331 -20.15 2.82 -13.42
C ALA A 331 -20.69 4.24 -13.17
N ALA A 332 -20.73 4.63 -11.90
CA ALA A 332 -21.16 5.94 -11.47
C ALA A 332 -20.26 6.42 -10.34
N TRP A 333 -20.01 7.72 -10.28
CA TRP A 333 -19.19 8.30 -9.23
C TRP A 333 -19.67 9.69 -8.82
N ILE A 334 -19.35 10.03 -7.57
CA ILE A 334 -19.53 11.37 -7.01
C ILE A 334 -18.17 11.90 -6.57
N LEU A 335 -17.92 13.18 -6.84
CA LEU A 335 -16.93 14.00 -6.15
C LEU A 335 -17.69 15.05 -5.33
N ALA A 336 -17.48 15.08 -4.02
CA ALA A 336 -18.09 16.01 -3.09
C ALA A 336 -17.03 16.93 -2.46
N SER A 337 -17.25 18.24 -2.59
CA SER A 337 -16.49 19.28 -1.89
C SER A 337 -17.45 20.18 -1.10
N PRO A 338 -17.96 19.72 0.06
CA PRO A 338 -18.93 20.48 0.84
C PRO A 338 -18.41 21.87 1.24
N GLN A 339 -17.12 22.01 1.53
CA GLN A 339 -16.52 23.30 1.91
C GLN A 339 -16.53 24.32 0.76
N ARG A 340 -16.57 23.86 -0.48
CA ARG A 340 -16.69 24.71 -1.68
C ARG A 340 -18.12 24.80 -2.18
N ARG A 341 -19.06 24.12 -1.52
CA ARG A 341 -20.45 23.94 -1.97
C ARG A 341 -20.51 23.45 -3.42
N CYS A 342 -19.63 22.50 -3.73
CA CYS A 342 -19.46 21.96 -5.07
C CYS A 342 -19.56 20.43 -5.02
N TRP A 343 -20.39 19.86 -5.89
CA TRP A 343 -20.55 18.43 -6.05
C TRP A 343 -20.66 18.07 -7.53
N VAL A 344 -20.11 16.92 -7.88
CA VAL A 344 -20.13 16.38 -9.24
C VAL A 344 -20.69 14.97 -9.15
N ALA A 345 -21.66 14.66 -9.99
CA ALA A 345 -22.13 13.31 -10.21
C ALA A 345 -21.88 12.92 -11.66
N THR A 346 -21.53 11.65 -11.88
CA THR A 346 -21.24 11.15 -13.22
C THR A 346 -21.81 9.76 -13.37
N TYR A 347 -22.39 9.48 -14.53
CA TYR A 347 -22.86 8.16 -14.93
C TYR A 347 -22.19 7.80 -16.25
N HIS A 348 -21.64 6.59 -16.31
CA HIS A 348 -20.94 6.06 -17.48
C HIS A 348 -21.44 4.64 -17.76
N GLY A 349 -22.68 4.54 -18.23
CA GLY A 349 -23.30 3.28 -18.64
C GLY A 349 -23.34 3.07 -20.15
N PRO A 350 -23.45 1.80 -20.59
CA PRO A 350 -23.61 1.46 -22.00
C PRO A 350 -24.99 1.85 -22.56
N GLU A 351 -25.98 2.04 -21.68
CA GLU A 351 -27.34 2.45 -22.02
C GLU A 351 -27.72 3.70 -21.24
N SER A 352 -28.59 4.52 -21.83
CA SER A 352 -29.17 5.68 -21.14
C SER A 352 -30.04 5.25 -19.96
N ALA A 353 -29.92 5.94 -18.83
CA ALA A 353 -30.67 5.64 -17.62
C ALA A 353 -31.21 6.92 -16.97
N PRO A 354 -32.31 6.85 -16.19
CA PRO A 354 -32.72 7.96 -15.35
C PRO A 354 -31.63 8.27 -14.32
N LEU A 355 -31.52 9.55 -13.95
CA LEU A 355 -30.55 10.02 -12.97
C LEU A 355 -31.21 10.98 -11.99
N VAL A 356 -30.97 10.73 -10.70
CA VAL A 356 -31.36 11.62 -9.60
C VAL A 356 -30.11 11.95 -8.81
N PHE A 357 -29.74 13.23 -8.78
CA PHE A 357 -28.60 13.72 -8.02
C PHE A 357 -29.07 14.70 -6.94
N GLU A 358 -28.91 14.29 -5.70
CA GLU A 358 -29.26 15.06 -4.50
C GLU A 358 -27.99 15.59 -3.84
N VAL A 359 -28.03 16.87 -3.48
CA VAL A 359 -27.01 17.55 -2.68
C VAL A 359 -27.71 18.22 -1.50
N PRO A 360 -27.01 18.67 -0.45
CA PRO A 360 -27.65 19.29 0.71
C PRO A 360 -28.53 20.51 0.40
N GLU A 361 -28.27 21.16 -0.75
CA GLU A 361 -28.91 22.41 -1.15
C GLU A 361 -30.02 22.21 -2.19
N GLY A 362 -30.19 21.00 -2.71
CA GLY A 362 -31.12 20.79 -3.82
C GLY A 362 -30.99 19.46 -4.53
N LYS A 363 -31.65 19.39 -5.67
CA LYS A 363 -31.83 18.14 -6.42
C LYS A 363 -31.89 18.40 -7.92
N VAL A 364 -31.29 17.49 -8.67
CA VAL A 364 -31.36 17.43 -10.14
C VAL A 364 -31.98 16.09 -10.54
N GLU A 365 -33.05 16.13 -11.32
CA GLU A 365 -33.69 14.94 -11.90
C GLU A 365 -33.60 14.98 -13.42
N ILE A 366 -33.10 13.91 -14.01
CA ILE A 366 -32.96 13.72 -15.46
C ILE A 366 -33.72 12.45 -15.84
N GLU A 367 -34.63 12.59 -16.81
CA GLU A 367 -35.49 11.48 -17.26
C GLU A 367 -34.66 10.33 -17.84
N SER A 368 -33.67 10.66 -18.68
CA SER A 368 -32.71 9.69 -19.20
C SER A 368 -31.46 10.39 -19.72
N MET A 369 -30.29 9.86 -19.40
CA MET A 369 -29.02 10.26 -20.01
C MET A 369 -28.09 9.06 -20.18
N GLY A 370 -27.29 9.07 -21.25
CA GLY A 370 -26.16 8.17 -21.44
C GLY A 370 -24.95 8.62 -20.62
N THR A 371 -23.74 8.44 -21.16
CA THR A 371 -22.53 8.91 -20.49
C THR A 371 -22.54 10.43 -20.31
N GLY A 372 -22.33 10.90 -19.09
CA GLY A 372 -22.30 12.33 -18.80
C GLY A 372 -22.13 12.67 -17.33
N MET A 373 -22.14 13.97 -17.05
CA MET A 373 -21.85 14.57 -15.76
C MET A 373 -22.87 15.66 -15.41
N VAL A 374 -23.20 15.74 -14.13
CA VAL A 374 -23.95 16.84 -13.51
C VAL A 374 -23.02 17.52 -12.51
N LEU A 375 -22.79 18.82 -12.70
CA LEU A 375 -22.02 19.66 -11.77
C LEU A 375 -23.00 20.57 -11.03
N TRP A 376 -22.91 20.58 -9.70
CA TRP A 376 -23.50 21.58 -8.83
C TRP A 376 -22.38 22.43 -8.24
N ASP A 377 -22.34 23.71 -8.54
CA ASP A 377 -21.35 24.66 -8.03
C ASP A 377 -22.02 25.92 -7.48
N ASN A 378 -22.09 26.03 -6.15
CA ASN A 378 -22.67 27.19 -5.46
C ASN A 378 -24.08 27.54 -5.95
N GLY A 379 -24.93 26.53 -6.18
CA GLY A 379 -26.29 26.67 -6.66
C GLY A 379 -26.43 26.80 -8.18
N ARG A 380 -25.33 26.87 -8.94
CA ARG A 380 -25.34 26.76 -10.40
C ARG A 380 -25.23 25.30 -10.81
N VAL A 381 -26.08 24.89 -11.74
CA VAL A 381 -26.15 23.50 -12.21
C VAL A 381 -25.78 23.44 -13.69
N SER A 382 -24.79 22.65 -14.05
CA SER A 382 -24.54 22.29 -15.45
C SER A 382 -24.69 20.79 -15.67
N VAL A 383 -25.20 20.43 -16.86
CA VAL A 383 -25.41 19.04 -17.28
C VAL A 383 -24.76 18.87 -18.64
N GLU A 384 -23.79 17.95 -18.73
CA GLU A 384 -23.14 17.58 -19.98
C GLU A 384 -23.29 16.08 -20.18
N ALA A 385 -24.09 15.66 -21.16
CA ALA A 385 -24.38 14.24 -21.35
C ALA A 385 -24.72 13.87 -22.80
N ASN A 386 -24.40 12.64 -23.15
CA ASN A 386 -24.90 11.99 -24.37
C ASN A 386 -26.33 11.50 -24.18
N ASP A 387 -27.08 11.41 -25.27
CA ASP A 387 -28.44 10.83 -25.32
C ASP A 387 -29.41 11.40 -24.27
N LEU A 388 -29.25 12.69 -23.94
CA LEU A 388 -30.09 13.38 -22.97
C LEU A 388 -31.53 13.44 -23.48
N ARG A 389 -32.46 12.90 -22.70
CA ARG A 389 -33.91 13.00 -22.95
C ARG A 389 -34.59 13.78 -21.84
N GLY A 390 -35.58 14.58 -22.23
CA GLY A 390 -36.28 15.49 -21.35
C GLY A 390 -35.45 16.73 -20.99
N THR A 391 -36.06 17.64 -20.25
CA THR A 391 -35.37 18.82 -19.69
C THR A 391 -35.02 18.52 -18.23
N PRO A 392 -33.76 18.70 -17.79
CA PRO A 392 -33.38 18.53 -16.40
C PRO A 392 -34.27 19.35 -15.46
N LYS A 393 -34.82 18.70 -14.43
CA LYS A 393 -35.61 19.37 -13.39
C LYS A 393 -34.69 19.69 -12.22
N ILE A 394 -34.58 20.96 -11.87
CA ILE A 394 -33.68 21.44 -10.82
C ILE A 394 -34.51 22.05 -9.69
N GLN A 395 -34.20 21.66 -8.45
CA GLN A 395 -34.76 22.24 -7.23
C GLN A 395 -33.61 22.79 -6.40
N GLY A 396 -33.74 24.03 -5.89
CA GLY A 396 -32.73 24.67 -5.03
C GLY A 396 -31.54 25.31 -5.75
N GLY A 397 -31.45 25.20 -7.08
CA GLY A 397 -30.39 25.77 -7.91
C GLY A 397 -30.90 26.31 -9.24
N GLU A 398 -29.99 26.87 -10.04
CA GLU A 398 -30.25 27.49 -11.34
C GLU A 398 -29.42 26.79 -12.43
N LEU A 399 -30.08 26.41 -13.53
CA LEU A 399 -29.41 25.82 -14.69
C LEU A 399 -28.50 26.88 -15.34
N SER A 400 -27.20 26.62 -15.40
CA SER A 400 -26.26 27.36 -16.23
C SER A 400 -26.23 26.76 -17.62
N SER A 401 -26.43 27.61 -18.62
CA SER A 401 -26.38 27.29 -20.05
C SER A 401 -25.03 26.77 -20.52
#